data_AF-A0A419H2M0-F1
#
_entry.id   AF-A0A419H2M0-F1
#
_cell.length_a   1.000
_cell.length_b   1.000
_cell.length_c   1.000
_cell.angle_alpha   90.00
_cell.angle_beta   90.00
_cell.angle_gamma   90.00
#
_symmetry.space_group_name_H-M   'P 1'
#
loop_
_entity.id
_entity.type
_entity.pdbx_description
1 polymer ?
#
loop_
_entity_poly.entity_id
_entity_poly.type
_entity_poly.pdbx_seq_one_letter_code
_entity_poly.pdbx_strand_id
1 'polypeptide(L)'
;MSTKHLLASLKTQEANLSLLIDALDMQKQAIMKNDYTTLESAIGEEQKILRNVEREETARIKVVKELAQSFNLNLSANTLESLIDQGGKHFGSDLKELNAVRSSLRDKVKRIKSTNTQLKDVIDFSRNMIKETMMMLVGPNKRAIVNKRV
;
A
#
# COMPACT_ATOMS: atom_id res chain seq x y z
N MET A 1 -15.28 9.91 22.52
CA MET A 1 -14.21 9.39 21.65
C MET A 1 -12.99 10.28 21.79
N SER A 2 -11.79 9.72 21.98
CA SER A 2 -10.58 10.48 22.31
C SER A 2 -9.55 10.44 21.17
N THR A 3 -8.69 11.45 21.09
CA THR A 3 -7.51 11.50 20.21
C THR A 3 -6.65 10.22 20.25
N LYS A 4 -6.59 9.57 21.41
CA LYS A 4 -5.93 8.25 21.58
C LYS A 4 -6.47 7.15 20.67
N HIS A 5 -7.77 7.13 20.36
CA HIS A 5 -8.35 6.15 19.44
C HIS A 5 -7.90 6.39 18.01
N LEU A 6 -7.81 7.66 17.59
CA LEU A 6 -7.26 8.04 16.29
C LEU A 6 -5.78 7.62 16.19
N LEU A 7 -4.98 7.90 17.23
CA LEU A 7 -3.57 7.48 17.26
C LEU A 7 -3.41 5.96 17.19
N ALA A 8 -4.23 5.20 17.91
CA ALA A 8 -4.19 3.74 17.84
C ALA A 8 -4.53 3.23 16.43
N SER A 9 -5.57 3.80 15.80
CA SER A 9 -5.94 3.48 14.42
C SER A 9 -4.80 3.78 13.44
N LEU A 10 -4.16 4.95 13.55
CA LEU A 10 -3.05 5.34 12.69
C LEU A 10 -1.81 4.44 12.88
N LYS A 11 -1.51 4.00 14.11
CA LYS A 11 -0.42 3.05 14.38
C LYS A 11 -0.72 1.67 13.77
N THR A 12 -1.98 1.22 13.82
CA THR A 12 -2.40 -0.01 13.13
C THR A 12 -2.24 0.11 11.62
N GLN A 13 -2.62 1.26 11.02
CA GLN A 13 -2.35 1.53 9.61
C GLN A 13 -0.85 1.47 9.30
N GLU A 14 -0.02 2.07 10.15
CA GLU A 14 1.42 2.11 9.97
C GLU A 14 2.04 0.71 9.96
N ALA A 15 1.57 -0.17 10.85
CA ALA A 15 1.96 -1.57 10.87
C ALA A 15 1.53 -2.28 9.58
N ASN A 16 0.26 -2.13 9.16
CA ASN A 16 -0.24 -2.73 7.93
C ASN A 16 0.53 -2.27 6.68
N LEU A 17 0.87 -0.99 6.58
CA LEU A 17 1.68 -0.46 5.48
C LEU A 17 3.11 -1.00 5.50
N SER A 18 3.67 -1.25 6.69
CA SER A 18 5.01 -1.87 6.81
C SER A 18 4.97 -3.31 6.31
N LEU A 19 3.96 -4.08 6.72
CA LEU A 19 3.74 -5.44 6.22
C LEU A 19 3.55 -5.46 4.70
N LEU A 20 2.85 -4.48 4.13
CA LEU A 20 2.65 -4.37 2.69
C LEU A 20 3.98 -4.12 1.96
N ILE A 21 4.85 -3.28 2.50
CA ILE A 21 6.20 -3.06 1.93
C ILE A 21 6.99 -4.37 1.92
N ASP A 22 6.96 -5.11 3.02
CA ASP A 22 7.70 -6.37 3.15
C ASP A 22 7.17 -7.43 2.17
N ALA A 23 5.84 -7.52 2.00
CA ALA A 23 5.22 -8.41 1.01
C ALA A 23 5.63 -8.06 -0.42
N LEU A 24 5.63 -6.78 -0.78
CA LEU A 24 6.05 -6.32 -2.11
C LEU A 24 7.55 -6.56 -2.38
N ASP A 25 8.40 -6.33 -1.37
CA ASP A 25 9.83 -6.63 -1.48
C ASP A 25 10.05 -8.15 -1.60
N MET A 26 9.27 -8.98 -0.90
CA MET A 26 9.32 -10.44 -1.02
C MET A 26 8.92 -10.91 -2.42
N GLN A 27 7.84 -10.36 -3.00
CA GLN A 27 7.44 -10.67 -4.38
C GLN A 27 8.54 -10.31 -5.37
N LYS A 28 9.14 -9.12 -5.24
CA LYS A 28 10.24 -8.67 -6.09
C LYS A 28 11.42 -9.66 -6.05
N GLN A 29 11.83 -10.07 -4.86
CA GLN A 29 12.92 -11.03 -4.67
C GLN A 29 12.57 -12.42 -5.22
N ALA A 30 11.33 -12.87 -5.04
CA ALA A 30 10.86 -14.16 -5.55
C ALA A 30 10.92 -14.20 -7.08
N ILE A 31 10.48 -13.13 -7.76
CA ILE A 31 10.57 -13.04 -9.23
C ILE A 31 12.02 -13.04 -9.70
N MET A 32 12.90 -12.26 -9.07
CA MET A 32 14.33 -12.22 -9.44
C MET A 32 15.02 -13.58 -9.28
N LYS A 33 14.57 -14.41 -8.33
CA LYS A 33 15.11 -15.75 -8.05
C LYS A 33 14.37 -16.87 -8.79
N ASN A 34 13.35 -16.56 -9.58
CA ASN A 34 12.42 -17.54 -10.16
C ASN A 34 11.81 -18.50 -9.12
N ASP A 35 11.56 -18.02 -7.90
CA ASP A 35 10.96 -18.78 -6.82
C ASP A 35 9.44 -18.63 -6.83
N TYR A 36 8.77 -19.54 -7.55
CA TYR A 36 7.32 -19.53 -7.73
C TYR A 36 6.55 -19.70 -6.41
N THR A 37 7.01 -20.60 -5.54
CA THR A 37 6.34 -20.92 -4.28
C THR A 37 6.33 -19.70 -3.35
N THR A 38 7.47 -19.02 -3.22
CA THR A 38 7.55 -17.79 -2.44
C THR A 38 6.72 -16.68 -3.05
N LEU A 39 6.68 -16.58 -4.39
CA LEU A 39 5.87 -15.58 -5.08
C LEU A 39 4.36 -15.76 -4.80
N GLU A 40 3.83 -16.98 -4.93
CA GLU A 40 2.42 -17.25 -4.64
C GLU A 40 2.07 -16.94 -3.18
N SER A 41 2.92 -17.36 -2.23
CA SER A 41 2.71 -17.07 -0.81
C SER A 41 2.70 -15.56 -0.54
N ALA A 42 3.63 -14.81 -1.15
CA ALA A 42 3.75 -13.37 -0.96
C ALA A 42 2.56 -12.60 -1.57
N ILE A 43 2.01 -13.07 -2.69
CA ILE A 43 0.76 -12.53 -3.27
C ILE A 43 -0.43 -12.80 -2.34
N GLY A 44 -0.51 -14.01 -1.78
CA GLY A 44 -1.56 -14.36 -0.82
C GLY A 44 -1.53 -13.47 0.44
N GLU A 45 -0.35 -13.20 0.98
CA GLU A 45 -0.17 -12.29 2.11
C GLU A 45 -0.49 -10.83 1.75
N GLU A 46 -0.05 -10.35 0.59
CA GLU A 46 -0.42 -9.01 0.10
C GLU A 46 -1.93 -8.81 0.08
N GLN A 47 -2.70 -9.76 -0.47
CA GLN A 47 -4.15 -9.67 -0.52
C GLN A 47 -4.81 -9.59 0.87
N LYS A 48 -4.30 -10.34 1.85
CA LYS A 48 -4.78 -10.27 3.23
C LYS A 48 -4.47 -8.90 3.85
N ILE A 49 -3.25 -8.40 3.64
CA ILE A 49 -2.81 -7.10 4.14
C ILE A 49 -3.64 -5.97 3.52
N LEU A 50 -3.91 -6.00 2.21
CA LEU A 50 -4.73 -4.99 1.53
C LEU A 50 -6.15 -4.91 2.11
N ARG A 51 -6.78 -6.05 2.41
CA ARG A 51 -8.08 -6.08 3.10
C ARG A 51 -8.00 -5.44 4.49
N ASN A 52 -6.92 -5.68 5.23
CA ASN A 52 -6.70 -5.06 6.53
C ASN A 52 -6.49 -3.55 6.42
N VAL A 53 -5.75 -3.08 5.41
CA VAL A 53 -5.57 -1.65 5.11
C VAL A 53 -6.90 -0.99 4.79
N GLU A 54 -7.73 -1.59 3.93
CA GLU A 54 -9.04 -1.06 3.56
C GLU A 54 -9.99 -0.97 4.78
N ARG A 55 -10.02 -2.02 5.59
CA ARG A 55 -10.82 -2.05 6.83
C ARG A 55 -10.38 -0.95 7.80
N GLU A 56 -9.07 -0.81 8.00
CA GLU A 56 -8.54 0.19 8.92
C GLU A 56 -8.74 1.62 8.39
N GLU A 57 -8.64 1.84 7.08
CA GLU A 57 -8.95 3.15 6.48
C GLU A 57 -10.42 3.53 6.65
N THR A 58 -11.33 2.58 6.50
CA THR A 58 -12.75 2.77 6.80
C THR A 58 -12.96 3.15 8.28
N ALA A 59 -12.28 2.45 9.19
CA ALA A 59 -12.33 2.75 10.62
C ALA A 59 -11.77 4.15 10.94
N ARG A 60 -10.62 4.52 10.36
CA ARG A 60 -10.01 5.84 10.50
C ARG A 60 -10.95 6.95 10.03
N ILE A 61 -11.58 6.80 8.87
CA ILE A 61 -12.55 7.78 8.34
C ILE A 61 -13.72 7.96 9.31
N LYS A 62 -14.22 6.87 9.91
CA LYS A 62 -15.28 6.94 10.92
C LYS A 62 -14.83 7.73 12.15
N VAL A 63 -13.64 7.44 12.68
CA VAL A 63 -13.08 8.18 13.83
C VAL A 63 -12.89 9.66 13.50
N VAL A 64 -12.43 10.00 12.28
CA VAL A 64 -12.28 11.38 11.82
C VAL A 64 -13.64 12.11 11.81
N LYS A 65 -14.69 11.47 11.28
CA LYS A 65 -16.05 12.04 11.28
C LYS A 65 -16.56 12.30 12.69
N GLU A 66 -16.39 11.34 13.60
CA GLU A 66 -16.84 11.45 14.98
C GLU A 66 -16.09 12.56 15.73
N LEU A 67 -14.78 12.70 15.51
CA LEU A 67 -13.98 13.78 16.09
C LEU A 67 -14.38 15.14 15.50
N ALA A 68 -14.60 15.23 14.19
CA ALA A 68 -15.08 16.45 13.55
C ALA A 68 -16.41 16.92 14.14
N GLN A 69 -17.36 16.01 14.32
CA GLN A 69 -18.64 16.30 14.97
C GLN A 69 -18.45 16.74 16.43
N SER A 70 -17.60 16.04 17.18
CA SER A 70 -17.32 16.35 18.60
C SER A 70 -16.69 17.74 18.78
N PHE A 71 -15.87 18.17 17.82
CA PHE A 71 -15.24 19.49 17.81
C PHE A 71 -16.05 20.55 17.06
N ASN A 72 -17.25 20.20 16.57
CA ASN A 72 -18.10 21.06 15.76
C ASN A 72 -17.36 21.68 14.54
N LEU A 73 -16.55 20.86 13.86
CA LEU A 73 -15.76 21.23 12.70
C LEU A 73 -16.50 20.88 11.41
N ASN A 74 -16.43 21.78 10.43
CA ASN A 74 -17.04 21.56 9.11
C ASN A 74 -15.95 21.21 8.09
N LEU A 75 -15.58 19.93 8.06
CA LEU A 75 -14.50 19.44 7.20
C LEU A 75 -14.92 19.46 5.73
N SER A 76 -14.06 19.98 4.84
CA SER A 76 -14.24 19.89 3.38
C SER A 76 -14.16 18.45 2.88
N ALA A 77 -13.37 17.61 3.56
CA ALA A 77 -13.27 16.18 3.32
C ALA A 77 -13.00 15.44 4.64
N ASN A 78 -13.46 14.20 4.76
CA ASN A 78 -13.27 13.37 5.96
C ASN A 78 -11.85 12.75 6.01
N THR A 79 -10.83 13.60 5.89
CA THR A 79 -9.42 13.21 5.86
C THR A 79 -8.74 13.60 7.17
N LEU A 80 -7.63 12.92 7.48
CA LEU A 80 -6.79 13.28 8.63
C LEU A 80 -6.22 14.69 8.48
N GLU A 81 -5.87 15.08 7.25
CA GLU A 81 -5.32 16.40 6.93
C GLU A 81 -6.34 17.51 7.24
N SER A 82 -7.55 17.40 6.70
CA SER A 82 -8.63 18.36 7.00
C SER A 82 -8.94 18.45 8.50
N LEU A 83 -8.91 17.32 9.20
CA LEU A 83 -9.14 17.29 10.64
C LEU A 83 -8.03 18.00 11.42
N ILE A 84 -6.76 17.81 11.05
CA ILE A 84 -5.62 18.48 11.70
C ILE A 84 -5.63 19.98 11.39
N ASP A 85 -5.91 20.35 10.15
CA ASP A 85 -5.85 21.76 9.73
C ASP A 85 -6.94 22.61 10.39
N GLN A 86 -8.17 22.07 10.49
CA GLN A 86 -9.29 22.78 11.14
C GLN A 86 -9.35 22.56 12.65
N GLY A 87 -8.96 21.36 13.11
CA GLY A 87 -9.11 20.91 14.49
C GLY A 87 -7.84 20.93 15.32
N GLY A 88 -6.70 21.37 14.78
CA GLY A 88 -5.37 21.31 15.39
C GLY A 88 -5.33 21.74 16.86
N LYS A 89 -6.03 22.81 17.19
CA LYS A 89 -6.10 23.39 18.55
C LYS A 89 -6.75 22.45 19.57
N HIS A 90 -7.66 21.57 19.14
CA HIS A 90 -8.37 20.62 20.02
C HIS A 90 -7.49 19.43 20.42
N PHE A 91 -6.39 19.17 19.73
CA PHE A 91 -5.52 18.03 20.00
C PHE A 91 -4.46 18.30 21.06
N GLY A 92 -4.19 19.56 21.42
CA GLY A 92 -3.23 19.91 22.47
C GLY A 92 -1.86 19.25 22.26
N SER A 93 -1.40 18.50 23.27
CA SER A 93 -0.12 17.77 23.26
C SER A 93 -0.05 16.65 22.22
N ASP A 94 -1.19 16.04 21.87
CA ASP A 94 -1.25 14.88 20.97
C ASP A 94 -1.02 15.29 19.50
N LEU A 95 -1.14 16.59 19.19
CA LEU A 95 -0.94 17.12 17.83
C LEU A 95 0.45 16.80 17.27
N LYS A 96 1.49 16.80 18.11
CA LYS A 96 2.86 16.48 17.69
C LYS A 96 2.97 15.02 17.27
N GLU A 97 2.39 14.11 18.04
CA GLU A 97 2.40 12.68 17.72
C GLU A 97 1.57 12.38 16.47
N LEU A 98 0.39 13.00 16.33
CA LEU A 98 -0.44 12.89 15.13
C LEU A 98 0.32 13.32 13.86
N ASN A 99 1.04 14.44 13.93
CA ASN A 99 1.84 14.91 12.80
C ASN A 99 3.02 13.97 12.47
N ALA A 100 3.66 13.40 13.50
CA ALA A 100 4.75 12.43 13.30
C ALA A 100 4.24 11.15 12.61
N VAL A 101 3.14 10.57 13.11
CA VAL A 101 2.54 9.38 12.50
C VAL A 101 2.03 9.68 11.10
N ARG A 102 1.41 10.85 10.86
CA ARG A 102 1.00 11.31 9.52
C ARG A 102 2.18 11.34 8.55
N SER A 103 3.32 11.88 8.98
CA SER A 103 4.53 11.93 8.14
C SER A 103 5.01 10.52 7.81
N SER A 104 5.09 9.64 8.81
CA SER A 104 5.51 8.25 8.63
C SER A 104 4.61 7.50 7.64
N LEU A 105 3.29 7.62 7.78
CA LEU A 105 2.32 7.02 6.85
C LEU A 105 2.53 7.53 5.42
N ARG A 106 2.73 8.84 5.23
CA ARG A 106 2.99 9.43 3.91
C ARG A 106 4.26 8.88 3.28
N ASP A 107 5.32 8.72 4.06
CA ASP A 107 6.59 8.19 3.56
C ASP A 107 6.50 6.69 3.26
N LYS A 108 5.74 5.92 4.04
CA LYS A 108 5.44 4.51 3.71
C LYS A 108 4.63 4.37 2.43
N VAL A 109 3.61 5.20 2.21
CA VAL A 109 2.84 5.21 0.94
C VAL A 109 3.74 5.54 -0.25
N LYS A 110 4.65 6.51 -0.13
CA LYS A 110 5.64 6.81 -1.18
C LYS A 110 6.53 5.60 -1.45
N ARG A 111 7.01 4.92 -0.40
CA ARG A 111 7.84 3.71 -0.55
C ARG A 111 7.07 2.58 -1.22
N ILE A 112 5.82 2.31 -0.82
CA ILE A 112 4.94 1.34 -1.47
C ILE A 112 4.81 1.65 -2.97
N LYS A 113 4.53 2.90 -3.33
CA LYS A 113 4.42 3.31 -4.74
C LYS A 113 5.72 3.05 -5.52
N SER A 114 6.86 3.37 -4.91
CA SER A 114 8.19 3.13 -5.50
C SER A 114 8.46 1.63 -5.68
N THR A 115 8.26 0.82 -4.64
CA THR A 115 8.47 -0.63 -4.69
C THR A 115 7.54 -1.29 -5.70
N ASN A 116 6.28 -0.87 -5.78
CA ASN A 116 5.33 -1.42 -6.74
C ASN A 116 5.70 -1.06 -8.20
N THR A 117 6.28 0.12 -8.42
CA THR A 117 6.81 0.50 -9.75
C THR A 117 7.99 -0.39 -10.12
N GLN A 118 8.94 -0.60 -9.20
CA GLN A 118 10.06 -1.53 -9.42
C GLN A 118 9.58 -2.97 -9.67
N LEU A 119 8.56 -3.42 -8.94
CA LEU A 119 7.98 -4.74 -9.12
C LEU A 119 7.39 -4.91 -10.52
N LYS A 120 6.67 -3.89 -11.00
CA LYS A 120 6.17 -3.85 -12.38
C LYS A 120 7.30 -3.97 -13.40
N ASP A 121 8.38 -3.20 -13.23
CA ASP A 121 9.53 -3.24 -14.15
C ASP A 121 10.16 -4.64 -14.19
N VAL A 122 10.28 -5.30 -13.04
CA VAL A 122 10.77 -6.68 -12.93
C VAL A 122 9.83 -7.67 -13.63
N ILE A 123 8.51 -7.53 -13.44
CA ILE A 123 7.51 -8.37 -14.11
C ILE A 123 7.59 -8.20 -15.64
N ASP A 124 7.66 -6.96 -16.13
CA ASP A 124 7.72 -6.65 -17.56
C ASP A 124 9.01 -7.22 -18.18
N PHE A 125 10.14 -7.12 -17.47
CA PHE A 125 11.39 -7.75 -17.86
C PHE A 125 11.28 -9.28 -17.93
N SER A 126 10.73 -9.93 -16.90
CA SER A 126 10.53 -11.38 -16.87
C SER A 126 9.62 -11.85 -18.01
N ARG A 127 8.55 -11.12 -18.33
CA ARG A 127 7.67 -11.44 -19.48
C ARG A 127 8.41 -11.37 -20.81
N ASN A 128 9.25 -10.35 -21.00
CA ASN A 128 10.06 -10.22 -22.21
C ASN A 128 11.06 -11.37 -22.36
N MET A 129 11.74 -11.77 -21.28
CA MET A 129 12.64 -12.92 -21.29
C MET A 129 11.91 -14.23 -21.66
N ILE A 130 10.73 -14.46 -21.07
CA ILE A 130 9.89 -15.62 -21.39
C ILE A 130 9.52 -15.60 -22.87
N LYS A 131 9.10 -14.45 -23.39
CA LYS A 131 8.74 -14.27 -24.80
C LYS A 131 9.91 -14.56 -25.73
N GLU A 132 11.10 -14.04 -25.44
CA GLU A 132 12.32 -14.29 -26.21
C GLU A 132 12.71 -15.77 -26.19
N THR A 133 12.65 -16.39 -25.01
CA THR A 133 12.93 -17.82 -24.84
C THR A 133 11.95 -18.68 -25.66
N MET A 134 10.65 -18.36 -25.61
CA MET A 134 9.64 -19.03 -26.44
C MET A 134 9.89 -18.81 -27.93
N MET A 135 10.26 -17.61 -28.38
CA MET A 135 10.59 -17.36 -29.78
C MET A 135 11.80 -18.19 -30.26
N MET A 136 12.82 -18.36 -29.41
CA MET A 136 13.96 -19.23 -29.71
C MET A 136 13.55 -20.70 -29.83
N LEU A 137 12.69 -21.19 -28.93
CA LEU A 137 12.24 -22.59 -28.92
C LEU A 137 11.31 -22.94 -30.10
N VAL A 138 10.40 -22.04 -30.48
CA VAL A 138 9.36 -22.32 -31.50
C VAL A 138 9.83 -21.95 -32.92
N GLY A 139 10.93 -21.20 -33.05
CA GLY A 139 11.49 -20.76 -34.32
C GLY A 139 10.74 -19.57 -34.94
N PRO A 140 11.36 -18.88 -35.93
CA PRO A 140 10.88 -17.59 -36.46
C PRO A 140 9.50 -17.63 -37.13
N ASN A 141 9.03 -18.81 -37.55
CA ASN A 141 7.79 -18.96 -38.34
C ASN A 141 6.49 -19.01 -37.53
N LYS A 142 6.50 -18.88 -36.20
CA LYS A 142 5.27 -18.91 -35.36
C LYS A 142 5.07 -17.68 -34.45
N ARG A 143 5.60 -16.51 -34.83
CA ARG A 143 5.45 -15.23 -34.09
C ARG A 143 3.99 -14.90 -33.70
N ALA A 144 3.02 -15.24 -34.55
CA ALA A 144 1.60 -14.99 -34.29
C ALA A 144 1.03 -15.77 -33.09
N ILE A 145 1.65 -16.91 -32.72
CA ILE A 145 1.20 -17.76 -31.62
C ILE A 145 1.71 -17.23 -30.27
N VAL A 146 2.97 -16.78 -30.23
CA VAL A 146 3.59 -16.25 -29.00
C VAL A 146 2.97 -14.91 -28.60
N ASN A 147 2.69 -14.02 -29.56
CA ASN A 147 2.07 -12.70 -29.30
C ASN A 147 0.60 -12.76 -28.85
N LYS A 148 -0.09 -13.89 -28.98
CA LYS A 148 -1.50 -14.03 -28.54
C LYS A 148 -1.66 -14.53 -27.09
N ARG A 149 -0.60 -15.06 -26.47
CA ARG A 149 -0.66 -15.77 -25.18
C ARG A 149 0.21 -15.17 -24.07
N VAL A 150 1.08 -14.21 -24.40
CA VAL A 150 1.98 -13.53 -23.45
C VAL A 150 1.56 -12.08 -23.30
#